data_AF-F5Z739-F1
#
_entry.id   AF-F5Z739-F1
#
_cell.length_a   1.000
_cell.length_b   1.000
_cell.length_c   1.000
_cell.angle_alpha   90.00
_cell.angle_beta   90.00
_cell.angle_gamma   90.00
#
_symmetry.space_group_name_H-M   'P 1'
#
loop_
_entity.id
_entity.type
_entity.pdbx_description
1 polymer ?
#
loop_
_entity_poly.entity_id
_entity_poly.type
_entity_poly.pdbx_seq_one_letter_code
_entity_poly.pdbx_strand_id
1 'polypeptide(L)'
;MPKRYEELKSQIPVSRLSIDVLLALRVLYDKPENDVELHQQITELSREPSKLEREYRSEWEAYVLRELVLDLKQNTQRSPAIFIDSVLSRIESLKESCPYYKAYKQQIHKLRLQMTALPSYSPRLGASNL
;
A
#
# COMPACT_ATOMS: atom_id res chain seq x y z
N MET A 1 6.44 19.78 -18.65
CA MET A 1 6.32 18.91 -17.46
C MET A 1 5.89 17.45 -17.70
N PRO A 2 5.24 17.00 -18.79
CA PRO A 2 4.76 15.61 -18.88
C PRO A 2 5.88 14.55 -18.95
N LYS A 3 7.04 14.86 -19.56
CA LYS A 3 8.15 13.90 -19.68
C LYS A 3 8.67 13.36 -18.33
N ARG A 4 8.85 14.24 -17.34
CA ARG A 4 9.37 13.84 -16.01
C ARG A 4 8.38 12.97 -15.22
N TYR A 5 7.08 13.18 -15.47
CA TYR A 5 6.02 12.36 -14.88
C TYR A 5 5.96 10.97 -15.51
N GLU A 6 6.04 10.89 -16.83
CA GLU A 6 6.10 9.61 -17.54
C GLU A 6 7.40 8.84 -17.17
N GLU A 7 8.52 9.54 -17.00
CA GLU A 7 9.76 8.96 -16.46
C GLU A 7 9.58 8.42 -15.03
N LEU A 8 8.94 9.19 -14.14
CA LEU A 8 8.67 8.72 -12.77
C LEU A 8 7.76 7.50 -12.76
N LYS A 9 6.67 7.50 -13.54
CA LYS A 9 5.76 6.35 -13.67
C LYS A 9 6.46 5.11 -14.22
N SER A 10 7.34 5.30 -15.19
CA SER A 10 8.15 4.22 -15.75
C SER A 10 9.12 3.64 -14.71
N GLN A 11 9.70 4.50 -13.88
CA GLN A 11 10.67 4.11 -12.84
C GLN A 11 10.02 3.55 -11.57
N ILE A 12 8.81 3.99 -11.21
CA ILE A 12 8.04 3.50 -10.06
C ILE A 12 6.73 2.88 -10.57
N PRO A 13 6.76 1.62 -11.05
CA PRO A 13 5.54 0.89 -11.33
C PRO A 13 4.84 0.55 -10.01
N VAL A 14 3.95 1.43 -9.53
CA VAL A 14 3.25 1.31 -8.24
C VAL A 14 2.53 -0.02 -8.08
N SER A 15 2.00 -0.58 -9.18
CA SER A 15 1.34 -1.89 -9.22
C SER A 15 2.26 -3.07 -8.88
N ARG A 16 3.58 -2.91 -9.06
CA ARG A 16 4.59 -3.92 -8.73
C ARG A 16 5.14 -3.77 -7.30
N LEU A 17 4.74 -2.71 -6.59
CA LEU A 17 5.16 -2.54 -5.20
C LEU A 17 4.53 -3.63 -4.34
N SER A 18 5.32 -4.14 -3.39
CA SER A 18 4.78 -5.00 -2.34
C SER A 18 3.81 -4.19 -1.48
N ILE A 19 2.82 -4.86 -0.89
CA ILE A 19 1.85 -4.20 0.00
C ILE A 19 2.53 -3.46 1.16
N ASP A 20 3.67 -3.98 1.65
CA ASP A 20 4.45 -3.39 2.73
C ASP A 20 5.09 -2.06 2.33
N VAL A 21 5.55 -1.94 1.08
CA VAL A 21 6.12 -0.71 0.52
C VAL A 21 5.00 0.26 0.19
N LEU A 22 3.89 -0.23 -0.37
CA LEU A 22 2.71 0.59 -0.65
C LEU A 22 2.13 1.19 0.63
N LEU A 23 2.02 0.40 1.70
CA LEU A 23 1.61 0.87 3.02
C LEU A 23 2.58 1.91 3.57
N ALA A 24 3.90 1.69 3.46
CA ALA A 24 4.89 2.65 3.93
C ALA A 24 4.77 3.99 3.21
N LEU A 25 4.55 3.97 1.89
CA LEU A 25 4.27 5.15 1.09
C LEU A 25 2.94 5.81 1.48
N ARG A 26 1.89 5.02 1.73
CA ARG A 26 0.60 5.54 2.18
C ARG A 26 0.75 6.28 3.50
N VAL A 27 1.44 5.71 4.49
CA VAL A 27 1.72 6.35 5.78
C VAL A 27 2.65 7.56 5.63
N LEU A 28 3.64 7.51 4.74
CA LEU A 28 4.57 8.62 4.50
C LEU A 28 3.86 9.87 3.98
N TYR A 29 2.87 9.68 3.11
CA TYR A 29 2.12 10.74 2.48
C TYR A 29 0.80 11.06 3.17
N ASP A 30 0.37 10.22 4.11
CA ASP A 30 -0.84 10.48 4.86
C ASP A 30 -0.66 11.75 5.68
N LYS A 31 -1.61 12.66 5.51
CA LYS A 31 -1.63 13.89 6.28
C LYS A 31 -2.21 13.58 7.66
N PRO A 32 -1.81 14.30 8.72
CA PRO A 32 -2.40 14.15 10.05
C PRO A 32 -3.93 14.26 10.06
N GLU A 33 -4.49 15.01 9.11
CA GLU A 33 -5.93 15.20 8.89
C GLU A 33 -6.63 13.96 8.30
N ASN A 34 -5.89 13.09 7.62
CA ASN A 34 -6.37 11.89 6.92
C ASN A 34 -6.04 10.57 7.64
N ASP A 35 -5.30 10.61 8.77
CA ASP A 35 -4.93 9.42 9.54
C ASP A 35 -6.14 8.55 9.93
N VAL A 36 -7.31 9.18 10.08
CA VAL A 36 -8.59 8.51 10.33
C VAL A 36 -9.00 7.56 9.19
N GLU A 37 -8.74 7.93 7.93
CA GLU A 37 -9.14 7.14 6.76
C GLU A 37 -8.32 5.85 6.67
N LEU A 38 -7.00 5.94 6.75
CA LEU A 38 -6.13 4.76 6.71
C LEU A 38 -6.39 3.85 7.93
N HIS A 39 -6.55 4.44 9.12
CA HIS A 39 -6.89 3.67 10.32
C HIS A 39 -8.20 2.89 10.16
N GLN A 40 -9.23 3.52 9.58
CA GLN A 40 -10.51 2.88 9.34
C GLN A 40 -10.40 1.75 8.31
N GLN A 41 -9.66 1.96 7.22
CA GLN A 41 -9.40 0.91 6.22
C GLN A 41 -8.67 -0.29 6.85
N ILE A 42 -7.66 -0.06 7.69
CA ILE A 42 -6.94 -1.13 8.39
C ILE A 42 -7.86 -1.88 9.37
N THR A 43 -8.75 -1.17 10.06
CA THR A 43 -9.75 -1.76 10.94
C THR A 43 -10.77 -2.60 10.16
N GLU A 44 -11.22 -2.12 9.01
CA GLU A 44 -12.14 -2.83 8.12
C GLU A 44 -11.51 -4.08 7.53
N LEU A 45 -10.23 -4.03 7.14
CA LEU A 45 -9.45 -5.19 6.71
C LEU A 45 -9.40 -6.30 7.77
N SER A 46 -9.49 -5.94 9.06
CA SER A 46 -9.57 -6.94 10.13
C SER A 46 -10.89 -7.73 10.12
N ARG A 47 -11.95 -7.19 9.51
CA ARG A 47 -13.25 -7.82 9.35
C ARG A 47 -13.39 -8.49 7.99
N GLU A 48 -12.83 -7.88 6.95
CA GLU A 48 -12.93 -8.35 5.57
C GLU A 48 -11.55 -8.28 4.87
N PRO A 49 -10.67 -9.26 5.12
CA PRO A 49 -9.31 -9.26 4.57
C PRO A 49 -9.25 -9.25 3.03
N SER A 50 -10.26 -9.80 2.37
CA SER A 50 -10.37 -9.84 0.90
C SER A 50 -10.42 -8.45 0.24
N LYS A 51 -10.85 -7.42 0.98
CA LYS A 51 -10.86 -6.03 0.47
C LYS A 51 -9.47 -5.50 0.16
N LEU A 52 -8.43 -6.06 0.78
CA LEU A 52 -7.05 -5.63 0.55
C LEU A 52 -6.68 -5.73 -0.94
N GLU A 53 -6.90 -6.89 -1.54
CA GLU A 53 -6.56 -7.12 -2.95
C GLU A 53 -7.68 -6.70 -3.91
N ARG A 54 -8.95 -6.68 -3.45
CA ARG A 54 -10.09 -6.34 -4.31
C ARG A 54 -10.27 -4.84 -4.51
N GLU A 55 -10.02 -4.04 -3.47
CA GLU A 55 -10.41 -2.63 -3.42
C GLU A 55 -9.22 -1.76 -2.99
N TYR A 56 -8.77 -1.91 -1.75
CA TYR A 56 -7.86 -0.95 -1.13
C TYR A 56 -6.48 -0.88 -1.77
N ARG A 57 -5.95 -1.97 -2.32
CA ARG A 57 -4.69 -1.91 -3.05
C ARG A 57 -4.74 -0.89 -4.19
N SER A 58 -5.81 -0.93 -4.98
CA SER A 58 -5.97 -0.02 -6.12
C SER A 58 -6.16 1.43 -5.66
N GLU A 59 -6.89 1.64 -4.57
CA GLU A 59 -7.07 2.96 -3.95
C GLU A 59 -5.76 3.52 -3.40
N TRP A 60 -4.98 2.69 -2.70
CA TRP A 60 -3.67 3.07 -2.17
C TRP A 60 -2.69 3.38 -3.29
N GLU A 61 -2.66 2.59 -4.36
CA GLU A 61 -1.84 2.86 -5.55
C GLU A 61 -2.19 4.21 -6.17
N ALA A 62 -3.48 4.51 -6.36
CA ALA A 62 -3.94 5.77 -6.91
C ALA A 62 -3.59 6.97 -6.01
N TYR A 63 -3.78 6.82 -4.70
CA TYR A 63 -3.42 7.85 -3.72
C TYR A 63 -1.92 8.12 -3.71
N VAL A 64 -1.11 7.07 -3.57
CA VAL A 64 0.35 7.18 -3.51
C VAL A 64 0.91 7.78 -4.79
N LEU A 65 0.40 7.38 -5.95
CA LEU A 65 0.82 7.98 -7.22
C LEU A 65 0.50 9.47 -7.29
N ARG A 66 -0.68 9.89 -6.81
CA ARG A 66 -1.06 11.32 -6.77
C ARG A 66 -0.10 12.11 -5.88
N GLU A 67 0.16 11.63 -4.67
CA GLU A 67 1.02 12.35 -3.71
C GLU A 67 2.48 12.35 -4.14
N LEU A 68 3.00 11.27 -4.71
CA LEU A 68 4.35 11.23 -5.31
C LEU A 68 4.52 12.29 -6.40
N VAL A 69 3.49 12.51 -7.22
CA VAL A 69 3.51 13.55 -8.27
C VAL A 69 3.50 14.94 -7.67
N LEU A 70 2.72 15.16 -6.61
CA LEU A 70 2.69 16.45 -5.90
C LEU A 70 4.03 16.75 -5.24
N ASP A 71 4.64 15.74 -4.60
CA ASP A 71 5.96 15.85 -3.98
C ASP A 71 7.06 16.11 -5.02
N LEU A 72 7.02 15.42 -6.17
CA LEU A 72 7.95 15.68 -7.28
C LEU A 72 7.79 17.11 -7.83
N LYS A 73 6.55 17.63 -7.91
CA LYS A 73 6.28 19.01 -8.34
C LYS A 73 6.85 20.05 -7.37
N GLN A 74 6.92 19.73 -6.08
CA GLN A 74 7.54 20.60 -5.08
C GLN A 74 9.08 20.49 -5.11
N ASN A 75 9.61 19.36 -5.57
CA ASN A 75 11.04 19.07 -5.68
C ASN A 75 11.59 19.21 -7.11
N THR A 76 11.17 20.26 -7.84
CA THR A 76 11.50 20.45 -9.27
C THR A 76 13.00 20.54 -9.57
N GLN A 77 13.83 20.89 -8.60
CA GLN A 77 15.28 21.06 -8.77
C GLN A 77 16.08 19.75 -8.74
N ARG A 78 15.49 18.64 -8.26
CA ARG A 78 16.16 17.33 -8.17
C ARG A 78 15.84 16.50 -9.38
N SER A 79 16.76 15.68 -9.91
CA SER A 79 16.42 14.72 -10.97
C SER A 79 15.44 13.64 -10.45
N PRO A 80 14.69 12.95 -11.33
CA PRO A 80 13.77 11.88 -10.90
C PRO A 80 14.45 10.79 -10.06
N ALA A 81 15.69 10.39 -10.40
CA ALA A 81 16.45 9.40 -9.64
C ALA A 81 16.77 9.88 -8.22
N ILE A 82 17.27 11.11 -8.07
CA ILE A 82 17.59 11.69 -6.74
C ILE A 82 16.32 11.89 -5.91
N PHE A 83 15.19 12.18 -6.56
CA PHE A 83 13.89 12.23 -5.89
C PHE A 83 13.47 10.84 -5.38
N ILE A 84 13.60 9.79 -6.20
CA ILE A 84 13.29 8.41 -5.82
C ILE A 84 14.16 7.99 -4.62
N ASP A 85 15.47 8.21 -4.68
CA ASP A 85 16.38 7.88 -3.57
C ASP A 85 15.99 8.60 -2.28
N SER A 86 15.58 9.87 -2.39
CA SER A 86 15.07 10.63 -1.24
C SER A 86 13.78 10.04 -0.67
N VAL A 87 12.86 9.54 -1.51
CA VAL A 87 11.63 8.88 -1.06
C VAL A 87 11.96 7.54 -0.40
N LEU A 88 12.87 6.76 -0.96
CA LEU A 88 13.32 5.48 -0.39
C LEU A 88 13.94 5.67 0.99
N SER A 89 14.84 6.65 1.14
CA SER A 89 15.45 6.99 2.43
C SER A 89 14.41 7.41 3.49
N ARG A 90 13.37 8.16 3.09
CA ARG A 90 12.25 8.53 3.97
C ARG A 90 11.44 7.31 4.38
N ILE A 91 11.21 6.36 3.48
CA ILE A 91 10.54 5.09 3.78
C ILE A 91 11.35 4.27 4.78
N GLU A 92 12.66 4.16 4.61
CA GLU A 92 13.53 3.43 5.55
C GLU A 92 13.47 4.06 6.94
N SER A 93 13.62 5.39 7.02
CA SER A 93 13.51 6.14 8.28
C SER A 93 12.13 5.94 8.93
N LEU A 94 11.06 5.93 8.15
CA LEU A 94 9.69 5.72 8.62
C LEU A 94 9.49 4.29 9.15
N LYS A 95 10.03 3.28 8.47
CA LYS A 95 9.97 1.86 8.91
C LYS A 95 10.60 1.69 10.28
N GLU A 96 11.67 2.43 10.57
CA GLU A 96 12.39 2.37 11.84
C GLU A 96 11.73 3.18 12.95
N SER A 97 11.21 4.36 12.64
CA SER A 97 10.78 5.33 13.64
C SER A 97 9.26 5.40 13.88
N CYS A 98 8.43 5.01 12.90
CA CYS A 98 6.99 5.23 12.98
C CYS A 98 6.25 4.06 13.67
N PRO A 99 5.65 4.26 14.85
CA PRO A 99 4.91 3.21 15.55
C PRO A 99 3.63 2.80 14.80
N TYR A 100 2.95 3.75 14.15
CA TYR A 100 1.73 3.48 13.37
C TYR A 100 2.01 2.53 12.20
N TYR A 101 3.08 2.78 11.44
CA TYR A 101 3.50 1.89 10.37
C TYR A 101 3.76 0.47 10.88
N LYS A 102 4.50 0.33 11.99
CA LYS A 102 4.79 -0.98 12.58
C LYS A 102 3.51 -1.71 13.00
N ALA A 103 2.56 -1.00 13.61
CA ALA A 103 1.27 -1.56 14.01
C ALA A 103 0.44 -2.00 12.80
N TYR A 104 0.28 -1.15 11.78
CA TYR A 104 -0.46 -1.48 10.56
C TYR A 104 0.17 -2.63 9.79
N LYS A 105 1.51 -2.65 9.66
CA LYS A 105 2.23 -3.76 9.02
C LYS A 105 1.95 -5.08 9.71
N GLN A 106 1.99 -5.12 11.05
CA GLN A 106 1.69 -6.33 11.81
C GLN A 106 0.25 -6.81 11.60
N GLN A 107 -0.71 -5.89 11.55
CA GLN A 107 -2.11 -6.23 11.29
C GLN A 107 -2.29 -6.82 9.90
N ILE A 108 -1.82 -6.15 8.84
CA ILE A 108 -1.89 -6.66 7.47
C ILE A 108 -1.22 -8.02 7.33
N HIS A 109 -0.05 -8.21 7.95
CA HIS A 109 0.64 -9.50 7.92
C HIS A 109 -0.21 -10.63 8.52
N LYS A 110 -0.82 -10.40 9.69
CA LYS A 110 -1.73 -11.38 10.33
C LYS A 110 -2.92 -11.71 9.44
N LEU A 111 -3.53 -10.71 8.80
CA LEU A 111 -4.69 -10.89 7.93
C LEU A 111 -4.35 -11.72 6.70
N ARG A 112 -3.19 -11.46 6.08
CA ARG A 112 -2.73 -12.24 4.93
C ARG A 112 -2.48 -13.71 5.29
N LEU A 113 -1.93 -13.98 6.48
CA LEU A 113 -1.77 -15.35 6.97
C LEU A 113 -3.13 -16.05 7.13
N GLN A 114 -4.14 -15.36 7.67
CA GLN A 114 -5.50 -15.90 7.80
C GLN A 114 -6.14 -16.23 6.45
N MET A 115 -5.95 -15.37 5.45
CA MET A 115 -6.43 -15.62 4.08
C MET A 115 -5.77 -16.85 3.44
N THR A 116 -4.47 -17.07 3.69
CA THR A 116 -3.75 -18.23 3.16
C THR A 116 -4.02 -19.53 3.92
N ALA A 117 -4.49 -19.43 5.17
CA ALA A 117 -4.77 -20.57 6.04
C ALA A 117 -6.19 -21.14 5.87
N LEU A 118 -7.06 -20.50 5.08
CA LEU A 118 -8.38 -21.04 4.75
C LEU A 118 -8.23 -22.17 3.71
N PRO A 119 -8.57 -23.43 4.06
CA PRO A 119 -8.61 -24.48 3.06
C PRO A 119 -9.73 -24.15 2.07
N SER A 120 -9.39 -24.21 0.79
CA SER A 120 -10.32 -24.12 -0.34
C SER A 120 -11.60 -24.88 -0.01
N TYR A 121 -12.73 -24.18 0.06
CA TYR A 121 -14.05 -24.80 0.13
C TYR A 121 -14.19 -25.71 -1.10
N SER A 122 -13.94 -27.00 -0.92
CA SER A 122 -14.35 -28.02 -1.87
C SER A 122 -15.85 -28.18 -1.67
N PRO A 123 -16.70 -27.85 -2.66
CA PRO A 123 -18.11 -28.15 -2.54
C PRO A 123 -18.21 -29.68 -2.43
N ARG A 124 -18.70 -30.18 -1.29
CA ARG A 124 -19.09 -31.58 -1.18
C ARG A 124 -20.19 -31.79 -2.21
N LEU A 125 -19.84 -32.37 -3.35
CA LEU A 125 -20.78 -33.04 -4.21
C LEU A 125 -21.51 -34.03 -3.31
N GLY A 126 -22.79 -33.77 -3.08
CA GLY A 126 -23.68 -34.70 -2.42
C GLY A 126 -23.59 -36.01 -3.19
N ALA A 127 -22.94 -37.00 -2.59
CA ALA A 127 -23.10 -38.37 -2.99
C ALA A 127 -24.52 -38.75 -2.59
N SER A 128 -25.47 -38.51 -3.51
CA SER A 128 -26.66 -39.33 -3.60
C SER A 128 -26.18 -40.76 -3.75
N ASN A 129 -26.47 -41.60 -2.76
CA ASN A 129 -26.72 -43.04 -2.88
C ASN A 129 -26.87 -43.63 -1.48
N LEU A 130 -28.12 -43.74 -1.02
CA LEU A 130 -28.85 -45.01 -0.80
C LEU A 130 -30.20 -44.70 -0.14
#